data_AF-A0A959LKI7-F1
#
_entry.id   AF-A0A959LKI7-F1
#
_cell.length_a   1.000
_cell.length_b   1.000
_cell.length_c   1.000
_cell.angle_alpha   90.00
_cell.angle_beta   90.00
_cell.angle_gamma   90.00
#
_symmetry.space_group_name_H-M   'P 1'
#
loop_
_entity.id
_entity.type
_entity.pdbx_description
1 polymer ?
#
loop_
_entity_poly.entity_id
_entity_poly.type
_entity_poly.pdbx_seq_one_letter_code
_entity_poly.pdbx_strand_id
1 'polypeptide(L)'
;MKQTLRRFSVLYRLPLAVALILLGLYLGFEVTWWVAWIPFLIAILTVIAHFMIGPMTLIQKYVEDGDLDGAKALIDRVKYPNLMYKPIRSSYYMLRANISTMGDDLDQAEADLRQGLSSGMPEKEFEGTAYLQLGAIAFKKGNTKEAYE
;
A
#
# COMPACT_ATOMS: atom_id res chain seq x y z
N MET A 1 11.35 1.51 20.98
CA MET A 1 10.61 2.81 20.99
C MET A 1 10.38 3.43 19.62
N LYS A 2 11.40 3.65 18.76
CA LYS A 2 11.22 4.32 17.44
C LYS A 2 10.20 3.65 16.49
N GLN A 3 10.05 2.33 16.56
CA GLN A 3 9.16 1.58 15.65
C GLN A 3 7.68 1.57 16.07
N THR A 4 7.39 1.50 17.37
CA THR A 4 6.03 1.60 17.89
C THR A 4 5.44 2.96 17.56
N LEU A 5 6.26 4.03 17.65
CA LEU A 5 5.89 5.39 17.26
C LEU A 5 5.55 5.48 15.76
N ARG A 6 6.36 4.87 14.88
CA ARG A 6 6.11 4.90 13.42
C ARG A 6 4.84 4.11 13.05
N ARG A 7 4.59 2.95 13.70
CA ARG A 7 3.33 2.20 13.56
C ARG A 7 2.14 3.02 14.06
N PHE A 8 2.27 3.66 15.22
CA PHE A 8 1.23 4.50 15.81
C PHE A 8 0.91 5.72 14.92
N SER A 9 1.92 6.46 14.45
CA SER A 9 1.74 7.63 13.59
C SER A 9 1.13 7.32 12.22
N VAL A 10 1.32 6.11 11.68
CA VAL A 10 0.70 5.70 10.40
C VAL A 10 -0.75 5.24 10.59
N LEU A 11 -1.04 4.58 11.72
CA LEU A 11 -2.39 4.11 12.05
C LEU A 11 -3.30 5.21 12.61
N TYR A 12 -2.76 6.16 13.38
CA TYR A 12 -3.49 7.30 13.98
C TYR A 12 -3.56 8.55 13.08
N ARG A 13 -3.24 8.45 11.78
CA ARG A 13 -3.33 9.62 10.86
C ARG A 13 -4.73 10.22 10.79
N LEU A 14 -5.78 9.39 10.88
CA LEU A 14 -7.17 9.85 10.84
C LEU A 14 -7.57 10.62 12.12
N PRO A 15 -7.32 10.11 13.35
CA PRO A 15 -7.48 10.91 14.57
C PRO A 15 -6.67 12.21 14.58
N LEU A 16 -5.45 12.19 14.03
CA LEU A 16 -4.62 13.39 13.91
C LEU A 16 -5.25 14.43 12.97
N ALA A 17 -5.79 14.00 11.84
CA ALA A 17 -6.52 14.87 10.93
C ALA A 17 -7.77 15.46 11.60
N VAL A 18 -8.51 14.67 12.37
CA VAL A 18 -9.67 15.16 13.14
C VAL A 18 -9.23 16.19 14.19
N ALA A 19 -8.13 15.94 14.92
CA ALA A 19 -7.60 16.89 15.89
C ALA A 19 -7.16 18.21 15.21
N LEU A 20 -6.56 18.15 14.03
CA LEU A 20 -6.19 19.33 13.24
C LEU A 20 -7.40 20.10 12.72
N ILE A 21 -8.48 19.41 12.34
CA ILE A 21 -9.75 20.04 11.96
C ILE A 21 -10.36 20.76 13.17
N LEU A 22 -10.38 20.13 14.34
CA LEU A 22 -10.87 20.76 15.58
C LEU A 22 -10.01 21.96 15.99
N LEU A 23 -8.69 21.87 15.84
CA LEU A 23 -7.76 22.99 16.06
C LEU A 23 -8.03 24.13 15.08
N GLY A 24 -8.26 23.83 13.80
CA GLY A 24 -8.62 24.82 12.78
C GLY A 24 -9.92 25.53 13.12
N LEU A 25 -10.95 24.80 13.55
CA LEU A 25 -12.22 25.40 14.00
C LEU A 25 -12.00 26.30 15.22
N TYR A 26 -11.26 25.85 16.23
CA TYR A 26 -10.94 26.64 17.41
C TYR A 26 -10.21 27.95 17.05
N LEU A 27 -9.17 27.88 16.22
CA LEU A 27 -8.42 29.06 15.76
C LEU A 27 -9.26 30.00 14.89
N GLY A 28 -10.27 29.47 14.19
CA GLY A 28 -11.21 30.26 13.38
C GLY A 28 -12.13 31.12 14.22
N PHE A 29 -12.63 30.59 15.36
CA PHE A 29 -13.50 31.31 16.29
C PHE A 29 -12.74 32.23 17.25
N GLU A 30 -11.55 31.82 17.71
CA GLU A 30 -10.80 32.55 18.75
C GLU A 30 -9.85 33.62 18.16
N VAL A 31 -9.26 33.36 16.98
CA VAL A 31 -8.22 34.22 16.40
C VAL A 31 -8.70 34.82 15.09
N THR A 32 -8.63 34.07 13.99
CA THR A 32 -9.02 34.54 12.65
C THR A 32 -9.09 33.35 11.67
N TRP A 33 -10.09 33.34 10.78
CA TRP A 33 -10.22 32.36 9.71
C TRP A 33 -9.03 32.30 8.73
N TRP A 34 -8.28 33.39 8.61
CA TRP A 34 -7.04 33.46 7.83
C TRP A 34 -5.89 32.64 8.43
N VAL A 35 -5.90 32.32 9.72
CA VAL A 35 -4.92 31.42 10.33
C VAL A 35 -5.46 29.99 10.36
N ALA A 36 -6.78 29.84 10.51
CA ALA A 36 -7.48 28.57 10.57
C ALA A 36 -7.39 27.71 9.29
N TRP A 37 -7.20 28.30 8.11
CA TRP A 37 -7.09 27.51 6.87
C TRP A 37 -5.82 26.66 6.80
N ILE A 38 -4.74 27.06 7.50
CA ILE A 38 -3.46 26.33 7.53
C ILE A 38 -3.65 24.92 8.14
N PRO A 39 -4.18 24.75 9.37
CA PRO A 39 -4.42 23.43 9.93
C PRO A 39 -5.45 22.62 9.13
N PHE A 40 -6.44 23.25 8.49
CA PHE A 40 -7.35 22.53 7.57
C PHE A 40 -6.62 21.97 6.36
N LEU A 41 -5.73 22.75 5.72
CA LEU A 41 -4.92 22.26 4.61
C LEU A 41 -4.04 21.09 5.04
N ILE A 42 -3.37 21.18 6.20
CA ILE A 42 -2.53 20.11 6.73
C ILE A 42 -3.38 18.86 7.04
N ALA A 43 -4.58 19.01 7.60
CA ALA A 43 -5.49 17.91 7.84
C ALA A 43 -5.88 17.20 6.53
N ILE A 44 -6.25 17.95 5.50
CA ILE A 44 -6.59 17.41 4.18
C ILE A 44 -5.40 16.65 3.57
N LEU A 45 -4.20 17.24 3.58
CA LEU A 45 -2.99 16.58 3.09
C LEU A 45 -2.68 15.29 3.86
N THR A 46 -2.92 15.28 5.18
CA THR A 46 -2.72 14.09 6.03
C THR A 46 -3.70 12.97 5.68
N VAL A 47 -4.96 13.32 5.40
CA VAL A 47 -5.98 12.34 4.96
C VAL A 47 -5.61 11.76 3.60
N ILE A 48 -5.22 12.60 2.64
CA ILE A 48 -4.77 12.15 1.32
C ILE A 48 -3.56 11.22 1.45
N ALA A 49 -2.55 11.61 2.23
CA ALA A 49 -1.36 10.80 2.47
C ALA A 49 -1.68 9.48 3.18
N HIS A 50 -2.71 9.43 4.04
CA HIS A 50 -3.16 8.18 4.67
C HIS A 50 -3.64 7.17 3.63
N PHE A 51 -4.48 7.58 2.68
CA PHE A 51 -4.97 6.68 1.63
C PHE A 51 -3.92 6.36 0.56
N MET A 52 -3.04 7.31 0.22
CA MET A 52 -2.03 7.11 -0.84
C MET A 52 -0.85 6.23 -0.41
N ILE A 53 -0.41 6.35 0.84
CA ILE A 53 0.84 5.73 1.34
C ILE A 53 0.54 4.59 2.33
N GLY A 54 -0.61 4.66 3.01
CA GLY A 54 -1.22 3.56 3.73
C GLY A 54 -0.31 2.78 4.70
N PRO A 55 -0.77 1.58 5.10
CA PRO A 55 0.03 0.69 5.92
C PRO A 55 1.23 0.11 5.17
N MET A 56 1.30 0.23 3.83
CA MET A 56 2.38 -0.36 3.02
C MET A 56 3.78 0.11 3.40
N THR A 57 3.94 1.27 4.03
CA THR A 57 5.25 1.66 4.59
C THR A 57 5.77 0.74 5.69
N LEU A 58 4.91 -0.08 6.29
CA LEU A 58 5.26 -1.06 7.33
C LEU A 58 5.53 -2.45 6.74
N ILE A 59 5.17 -2.70 5.48
CA ILE A 59 5.25 -4.02 4.85
C ILE A 59 6.70 -4.50 4.71
N GLN A 60 7.61 -3.59 4.35
CA GLN A 60 9.04 -3.87 4.20
C GLN A 60 9.60 -4.50 5.48
N LYS A 61 9.15 -4.00 6.63
CA LYS A 61 9.62 -4.51 7.90
C LYS A 61 9.15 -5.94 8.18
N TYR A 62 7.88 -6.24 7.88
CA TYR A 62 7.39 -7.62 8.05
C TYR A 62 8.12 -8.59 7.13
N VAL A 63 8.49 -8.14 5.93
CA VAL A 63 9.32 -8.93 5.00
C VAL A 63 10.75 -9.09 5.52
N GLU A 64 11.39 -8.03 6.01
CA GLU A 64 12.74 -8.07 6.62
C GLU A 64 12.81 -8.99 7.86
N ASP A 65 11.78 -8.92 8.71
CA ASP A 65 11.67 -9.74 9.92
C ASP A 65 11.26 -11.21 9.59
N GLY A 66 10.98 -11.54 8.33
CA GLY A 66 10.50 -12.86 7.89
C GLY A 66 9.08 -13.21 8.35
N ASP A 67 8.34 -12.25 8.90
CA ASP A 67 6.98 -12.40 9.43
C ASP A 67 5.94 -12.24 8.31
N LEU A 68 5.75 -13.34 7.56
CA LEU A 68 4.81 -13.41 6.45
C LEU A 68 3.35 -13.29 6.90
N ASP A 69 3.00 -13.78 8.09
CA ASP A 69 1.65 -13.69 8.65
C ASP A 69 1.30 -12.23 8.99
N GLY A 70 2.22 -11.49 9.58
CA GLY A 70 2.09 -10.06 9.83
C GLY A 70 1.98 -9.24 8.55
N ALA A 71 2.74 -9.62 7.50
CA ALA A 71 2.63 -9.00 6.18
C ALA A 71 1.25 -9.24 5.54
N LYS A 72 0.74 -10.47 5.61
CA LYS A 72 -0.59 -10.84 5.10
C LYS A 72 -1.70 -10.09 5.83
N ALA A 73 -1.66 -10.07 7.16
CA ALA A 73 -2.63 -9.34 7.97
C ALA A 73 -2.63 -7.82 7.66
N LEU A 74 -1.50 -7.27 7.22
CA LEU A 74 -1.38 -5.87 6.82
C LEU A 74 -1.99 -5.62 5.44
N ILE A 75 -1.75 -6.53 4.48
CA ILE A 75 -2.32 -6.51 3.14
C ILE A 75 -3.84 -6.61 3.21
N ASP A 76 -4.36 -7.53 4.02
CA ASP A 76 -5.80 -7.76 4.16
C ASP A 76 -6.55 -6.56 4.76
N ARG A 77 -5.84 -5.66 5.46
CA ARG A 77 -6.41 -4.40 5.97
C ARG A 77 -6.58 -3.34 4.88
N VAL A 78 -5.93 -3.49 3.72
CA VAL A 78 -6.00 -2.53 2.62
C VAL A 78 -7.30 -2.74 1.83
N LYS A 79 -8.34 -1.97 2.18
CA LYS A 79 -9.63 -2.03 1.48
C LYS A 79 -9.61 -1.40 0.08
N TYR A 80 -8.72 -0.44 -0.16
CA TYR A 80 -8.71 0.35 -1.40
C TYR A 80 -7.30 0.48 -2.01
N PRO A 81 -6.76 -0.58 -2.62
CA PRO A 81 -5.41 -0.57 -3.19
C PRO A 81 -5.28 0.40 -4.39
N ASN A 82 -6.36 0.68 -5.11
CA ASN A 82 -6.33 1.57 -6.27
C ASN A 82 -6.02 3.04 -5.94
N LEU A 83 -6.27 3.49 -4.70
CA LEU A 83 -5.95 4.85 -4.24
C LEU A 83 -4.47 5.05 -3.91
N MET A 84 -3.69 3.96 -3.82
CA MET A 84 -2.28 4.04 -3.49
C MET A 84 -1.48 4.66 -4.64
N TYR A 85 -0.40 5.36 -4.28
CA TYR A 85 0.54 5.89 -5.26
C TYR A 85 1.16 4.74 -6.08
N LYS A 86 1.28 4.91 -7.40
CA LYS A 86 1.66 3.88 -8.38
C LYS A 86 2.72 2.87 -7.90
N PRO A 87 3.93 3.27 -7.45
CA PRO A 87 4.96 2.32 -7.00
C PRO A 87 4.58 1.55 -5.73
N ILE A 88 3.85 2.17 -4.80
CA ILE A 88 3.35 1.51 -3.59
C ILE A 88 2.28 0.47 -3.96
N ARG A 89 1.39 0.85 -4.88
CA ARG A 89 0.37 -0.04 -5.41
C ARG A 89 0.98 -1.25 -6.11
N SER A 90 2.01 -1.04 -6.90
CA SER A 90 2.76 -2.11 -7.58
C SER A 90 3.37 -3.09 -6.59
N SER A 91 4.07 -2.57 -5.57
CA SER A 91 4.67 -3.38 -4.51
C SER A 91 3.64 -4.16 -3.70
N TYR A 92 2.47 -3.57 -3.41
CA TYR A 92 1.35 -4.25 -2.77
C TYR A 92 0.86 -5.47 -3.58
N TYR A 93 0.62 -5.29 -4.88
CA TYR A 93 0.13 -6.36 -5.74
C TYR A 93 1.17 -7.47 -5.93
N MET A 94 2.45 -7.12 -6.07
CA MET A 94 3.53 -8.12 -6.12
C MET A 94 3.59 -8.96 -4.85
N LEU A 95 3.54 -8.32 -3.68
CA LEU A 95 3.62 -9.07 -2.42
C LEU A 95 2.38 -9.93 -2.20
N ARG A 96 1.20 -9.42 -2.56
CA ARG A 96 -0.03 -10.21 -2.51
C ARG A 96 0.04 -11.40 -3.46
N ALA A 97 0.58 -11.23 -4.66
CA ALA A 97 0.78 -12.32 -5.60
C ALA A 97 1.72 -13.41 -5.07
N ASN A 98 2.82 -13.03 -4.40
CA ASN A 98 3.71 -13.98 -3.75
C ASN A 98 2.97 -14.77 -2.66
N ILE A 99 2.16 -14.11 -1.84
CA ILE A 99 1.36 -14.75 -0.79
C ILE A 99 0.31 -15.71 -1.40
N SER A 100 -0.40 -15.28 -2.45
CA SER A 100 -1.38 -16.12 -3.15
C SER A 100 -0.71 -17.34 -3.80
N THR A 101 0.48 -17.16 -4.38
CA THR A 101 1.28 -18.27 -4.93
C THR A 101 1.69 -19.26 -3.87
N MET A 102 2.05 -18.80 -2.66
CA MET A 102 2.36 -19.67 -1.52
C MET A 102 1.13 -20.43 -0.99
N GLY A 103 -0.06 -19.85 -1.16
CA GLY A 103 -1.33 -20.46 -0.79
C GLY A 103 -2.00 -21.28 -1.90
N ASP A 104 -1.28 -21.59 -2.99
CA ASP A 104 -1.76 -22.28 -4.20
C ASP A 104 -2.93 -21.58 -4.94
N ASP A 105 -3.22 -20.33 -4.63
CA ASP A 105 -4.19 -19.50 -5.37
C ASP A 105 -3.50 -18.82 -6.57
N LEU A 106 -3.27 -19.62 -7.61
CA LEU A 106 -2.55 -19.22 -8.81
C LEU A 106 -3.34 -18.23 -9.68
N ASP A 107 -4.67 -18.28 -9.65
CA ASP A 107 -5.53 -17.34 -10.38
C ASP A 107 -5.42 -15.93 -9.79
N GLN A 108 -5.52 -15.83 -8.46
CA GLN A 108 -5.34 -14.55 -7.77
C GLN A 108 -3.91 -14.04 -7.92
N ALA A 109 -2.91 -14.92 -7.86
CA ALA A 109 -1.51 -14.54 -8.04
C ALA A 109 -1.24 -13.93 -9.43
N GLU A 110 -1.77 -14.54 -10.48
CA GLU A 110 -1.64 -14.05 -11.86
C GLU A 110 -2.33 -12.69 -12.05
N ALA A 111 -3.56 -12.55 -11.56
CA ALA A 111 -4.31 -11.30 -11.62
C ALA A 111 -3.58 -10.16 -10.89
N ASP A 112 -2.99 -10.47 -9.72
CA ASP A 112 -2.24 -9.51 -8.94
C ASP A 112 -0.93 -9.11 -9.61
N LEU A 113 -0.17 -10.04 -10.18
CA LEU A 113 1.05 -9.71 -10.93
C LEU A 113 0.77 -8.80 -12.12
N ARG A 114 -0.28 -9.08 -12.90
CA ARG A 114 -0.72 -8.20 -14.00
C ARG A 114 -1.13 -6.82 -13.53
N GLN A 115 -1.82 -6.75 -12.39
CA GLN A 115 -2.20 -5.47 -11.80
C GLN A 115 -0.99 -4.69 -11.26
N GLY A 116 0.02 -5.39 -10.75
CA GLY A 116 1.32 -4.81 -10.40
C GLY A 116 1.99 -4.20 -11.63
N LEU A 117 2.15 -4.99 -12.70
CA LEU A 117 2.77 -4.55 -13.96
C LEU A 117 2.07 -3.31 -14.55
N SER A 118 0.74 -3.35 -14.66
CA SER A 118 -0.05 -2.22 -15.16
C SER A 118 -0.02 -0.98 -14.26
N SER A 119 0.26 -1.14 -12.96
CA SER A 119 0.39 -0.03 -12.03
C SER A 119 1.67 0.78 -12.22
N GLY A 120 2.65 0.25 -12.97
CA GLY A 120 3.95 0.85 -13.20
C GLY A 120 4.93 0.43 -12.12
N MET A 121 5.75 -0.57 -12.43
CA MET A 121 6.83 -1.02 -11.55
C MET A 121 7.87 0.10 -11.37
N PRO A 122 8.43 0.29 -10.16
CA PRO A 122 9.40 1.34 -9.91
C PRO A 122 10.68 1.20 -10.75
N GLU A 123 11.07 -0.04 -11.07
CA GLU A 123 12.29 -0.36 -11.82
C GLU A 123 12.02 -1.46 -12.85
N LYS A 124 12.77 -1.44 -13.96
CA LYS A 124 12.65 -2.44 -15.04
C LYS A 124 13.02 -3.85 -14.61
N GLU A 125 13.92 -4.00 -13.63
CA GLU A 125 14.31 -5.30 -13.09
C GLU A 125 13.14 -5.98 -12.35
N PHE A 126 12.32 -5.22 -11.63
CA PHE A 126 11.09 -5.73 -11.03
C PHE A 126 10.08 -6.18 -12.09
N GLU A 127 10.02 -5.47 -13.22
CA GLU A 127 9.17 -5.83 -14.34
C GLU A 127 9.58 -7.20 -14.94
N GLY A 128 10.88 -7.39 -15.21
CA GLY A 128 11.40 -8.67 -15.70
C GLY A 128 11.15 -9.82 -14.72
N THR A 129 11.34 -9.58 -13.43
CA THR A 129 11.07 -10.58 -12.38
C THR A 129 9.59 -10.95 -12.34
N ALA A 130 8.69 -9.97 -12.47
CA ALA A 130 7.26 -10.20 -12.48
C ALA A 130 6.80 -11.02 -13.71
N TYR A 131 7.38 -10.77 -14.90
CA TYR A 131 7.11 -11.61 -16.08
C TYR A 131 7.60 -13.04 -15.91
N LEU A 132 8.80 -13.25 -15.32
CA LEU A 132 9.29 -14.60 -15.02
C LEU A 132 8.36 -15.33 -14.04
N GLN A 133 7.84 -14.63 -13.03
CA GLN A 133 6.87 -15.21 -12.11
C GLN A 133 5.55 -15.55 -12.80
N LEU A 134 5.06 -14.71 -13.71
CA LEU A 134 3.89 -15.00 -14.54
C LEU A 134 4.11 -16.26 -15.39
N GLY A 135 5.26 -16.39 -16.05
CA GLY A 135 5.60 -17.59 -16.83
C GLY A 135 5.63 -18.85 -15.96
N ALA A 136 6.20 -18.77 -14.76
CA ALA A 136 6.21 -19.88 -13.80
C ALA A 136 4.80 -20.26 -13.32
N ILE A 137 3.93 -19.27 -13.07
CA ILE A 137 2.53 -19.50 -12.69
C ILE A 137 1.75 -20.10 -13.86
N ALA A 138 1.90 -19.57 -15.07
CA ALA A 138 1.27 -20.09 -16.28
C ALA A 138 1.68 -21.55 -16.55
N PHE A 139 2.96 -21.87 -16.36
CA PHE A 139 3.45 -23.25 -16.43
C PHE A 139 2.80 -24.15 -15.37
N LYS A 140 2.72 -23.71 -14.10
CA LYS A 140 2.04 -24.45 -13.04
C LYS A 140 0.55 -24.67 -13.31
N LYS A 141 -0.11 -23.72 -13.98
CA LYS A 141 -1.52 -23.81 -14.40
C LYS A 141 -1.72 -24.68 -15.66
N GLY A 142 -0.65 -25.12 -16.31
CA GLY A 142 -0.73 -25.85 -17.58
C GLY A 142 -1.03 -24.97 -18.80
N ASN A 143 -1.00 -23.63 -18.66
CA ASN A 143 -1.18 -22.70 -19.77
C ASN A 143 0.17 -22.43 -20.46
N THR A 144 0.64 -23.40 -21.24
CA THR A 144 1.96 -23.34 -21.88
C THR A 144 2.10 -22.21 -22.88
N LYS A 145 1.02 -21.81 -23.56
CA LYS A 145 1.07 -20.71 -24.55
C LYS A 145 1.41 -19.37 -23.89
N GLU A 146 0.74 -19.06 -22.79
CA GLU A 146 0.94 -17.82 -22.03
C GLU A 146 2.25 -17.82 -21.24
N ALA A 147 2.84 -19.00 -20.99
CA ALA A 147 4.14 -19.13 -20.34
C ALA A 147 5.33 -18.78 -21.26
N TYR A 148 5.15 -18.82 -22.58
CA TYR A 148 6.19 -18.53 -23.57
C TYR A 148 6.11 -17.12 -24.18
N GLU A 149 4.98 -16.42 -24.01
CA GLU A 149 4.74 -15.04 -24.47
C GLU A 149 5.24 -14.02 -23.43
#